data_AF-A0A952KHK5-F1
#
_entry.id   AF-A0A952KHK5-F1
#
_cell.length_a   1.000
_cell.length_b   1.000
_cell.length_c   1.000
_cell.angle_alpha   90.00
_cell.angle_beta   90.00
_cell.angle_gamma   90.00
#
_symmetry.space_group_name_H-M   'P 1'
#
loop_
_entity.id
_entity.type
_entity.pdbx_description
1 polymer ?
#
loop_
_entity_poly.entity_id
_entity_poly.type
_entity_poly.pdbx_seq_one_letter_code
_entity_poly.pdbx_strand_id
1 'polypeptide(L)' 'TSRPKGTSFGRNSGLGLSISRQIIEAHRGQIWAENRTDDSGQITGARFSIALPEA' A
#
# COMPACT_ATOMS: atom_id res chain seq x y z
N THR A 1 9.19 0.67 -27.96
CA THR A 1 9.40 -0.59 -27.21
C THR A 1 8.05 -1.26 -27.04
N SER A 2 7.97 -2.55 -27.32
CA SER A 2 6.73 -3.33 -27.39
C SER A 2 6.08 -3.47 -26.01
N ARG A 3 4.87 -2.92 -25.85
CA ARG A 3 4.02 -3.17 -24.69
C ARG A 3 3.36 -4.56 -24.89
N PRO A 4 3.61 -5.59 -24.05
CA PRO A 4 3.02 -6.89 -24.26
C PRO A 4 1.50 -6.82 -24.01
N LYS A 5 0.71 -7.31 -24.96
CA LYS A 5 -0.72 -7.60 -24.78
C LYS A 5 -0.82 -8.91 -23.99
N GLY A 6 -1.50 -8.94 -22.85
CA GLY A 6 -1.88 -10.23 -22.25
C GLY A 6 -1.97 -10.35 -20.74
N THR A 7 -2.01 -9.27 -19.97
CA THR A 7 -2.45 -9.37 -18.57
C THR A 7 -3.54 -8.34 -18.35
N SER A 8 -4.71 -8.80 -17.92
CA SER A 8 -5.78 -7.96 -17.40
C SER A 8 -5.24 -7.22 -16.18
N PHE A 9 -4.59 -6.08 -16.42
CA PHE A 9 -4.27 -5.09 -15.40
C PHE A 9 -5.61 -4.61 -14.84
N GLY A 10 -5.95 -5.06 -13.64
CA GLY A 10 -7.26 -4.78 -13.02
C GLY A 10 -8.16 -5.99 -13.14
N ARG A 11 -8.14 -6.88 -12.14
CA ARG A 11 -9.16 -6.72 -11.10
C ARG A 11 -8.70 -6.90 -9.66
N ASN A 12 -7.49 -7.40 -9.39
CA ASN A 12 -6.89 -7.57 -8.04
C ASN A 12 -5.34 -7.63 -8.14
N SER A 13 -4.71 -6.83 -9.00
CA SER A 13 -3.28 -6.96 -9.33
C SER A 13 -2.30 -6.62 -8.20
N GLY A 14 -2.78 -6.33 -6.98
CA GLY A 14 -1.93 -5.92 -5.85
C GLY A 14 -1.27 -4.55 -6.01
N LEU A 15 -1.66 -3.77 -7.03
CA LEU A 15 -1.03 -2.49 -7.35
C LEU A 15 -1.44 -1.32 -6.46
N GLY A 16 -2.55 -1.44 -5.72
CA GLY A 16 -3.05 -0.33 -4.91
C GLY A 16 -1.99 0.19 -3.94
N LEU A 17 -1.33 -0.72 -3.20
CA LEU A 17 -0.31 -0.34 -2.22
C LEU A 17 0.97 0.19 -2.88
N SER A 18 1.36 -0.33 -4.06
CA SER A 18 2.56 0.16 -4.74
C SER A 18 2.36 1.56 -5.32
N ILE A 19 1.17 1.84 -5.86
CA ILE A 19 0.80 3.19 -6.33
C ILE A 19 0.72 4.15 -5.14
N SER A 20 0.05 3.77 -4.04
CA SER A 20 0.00 4.59 -2.82
C SER A 20 1.40 4.90 -2.30
N ARG A 21 2.30 3.91 -2.24
CA ARG A 21 3.69 4.11 -1.83
C ARG A 21 4.41 5.12 -2.72
N GLN A 22 4.32 4.98 -4.04
CA GLN A 22 4.95 5.91 -4.98
C GLN A 22 4.45 7.35 -4.79
N ILE A 23 3.14 7.55 -4.58
CA ILE A 23 2.56 8.87 -4.32
C ILE A 23 3.11 9.45 -3.02
N ILE A 24 3.13 8.66 -1.95
CA ILE A 24 3.56 9.10 -0.62
C ILE A 24 5.06 9.43 -0.61
N GLU A 25 5.89 8.60 -1.24
CA GLU A 25 7.34 8.84 -1.39
C GLU A 25 7.62 10.10 -2.20
N ALA A 26 6.83 10.40 -3.24
CA ALA A 26 6.95 11.64 -4.01
C ALA A 26 6.68 12.89 -3.14
N HIS A 27 5.88 12.76 -2.07
CA HIS A 27 5.63 13.80 -1.08
C HIS A 27 6.60 13.73 0.11
N ARG A 28 7.73 13.00 -0.02
CA ARG A 28 8.72 12.77 1.04
C ARG A 28 8.13 12.13 2.30
N GLY A 29 7.02 11.42 2.13
CA GLY A 29 6.36 10.66 3.19
C GLY A 29 6.81 9.21 3.25
N GLN A 30 6.22 8.49 4.19
CA GLN A 30 6.40 7.05 4.37
C GLN A 30 5.05 6.37 4.58
N ILE A 31 4.93 5.12 4.12
CA ILE A 31 3.77 4.25 4.35
C ILE A 31 4.23 2.89 4.85
N TRP A 32 3.54 2.36 5.84
CA TRP A 32 3.74 0.99 6.32
C TRP A 32 2.40 0.33 6.61
N ALA A 33 2.44 -1.00 6.71
CA ALA A 33 1.29 -1.83 7.02
C ALA A 33 1.64 -2.75 8.18
N GLU A 34 0.70 -2.93 9.08
CA GLU A 34 0.84 -3.77 10.26
C GLU A 34 -0.46 -4.56 10.50
N ASN A 35 -0.35 -5.72 11.13
CA ASN A 35 -1.51 -6.47 11.56
C ASN A 35 -2.15 -5.76 12.76
N ARG A 36 -3.46 -5.64 12.76
CA ARG A 36 -4.21 -5.27 13.95
C ARG A 36 -4.44 -6.52 14.78
N THR A 37 -4.10 -6.45 16.07
CA THR A 37 -4.36 -7.54 17.01
C THR A 37 -5.43 -7.12 18.02
N ASP A 38 -6.23 -8.08 18.48
CA ASP A 38 -7.07 -7.89 19.67
C ASP A 38 -6.27 -8.13 20.97
N ASP A 39 -6.94 -8.04 22.12
CA ASP A 39 -6.34 -8.22 23.45
C ASP A 39 -5.78 -9.63 23.69
N SER A 40 -6.21 -10.61 22.89
CA SER A 40 -5.71 -11.99 22.92
C SER A 40 -4.53 -12.23 21.97
N GLY A 41 -4.10 -11.19 21.25
CA GLY A 41 -3.04 -11.26 20.25
C GLY A 41 -3.48 -11.83 18.90
N GLN A 42 -4.77 -12.08 18.69
CA GLN A 42 -5.26 -12.61 17.42
C GLN A 42 -5.33 -11.52 16.37
N ILE A 43 -4.91 -11.85 15.14
CA ILE A 43 -4.96 -10.91 14.01
C ILE A 43 -6.41 -10.69 13.61
N THR A 44 -6.92 -9.47 13.81
CA THR A 44 -8.31 -9.07 13.51
C THR A 44 -8.42 -8.16 12.29
N GLY A 45 -7.30 -7.84 11.64
CA GLY A 45 -7.28 -7.08 10.40
C GLY A 45 -5.92 -6.47 10.10
N ALA A 46 -5.92 -5.42 9.28
CA ALA A 46 -4.73 -4.66 8.91
C ALA A 46 -4.90 -3.18 9.24
N ARG A 47 -3.80 -2.50 9.55
CA ARG A 47 -3.70 -1.05 9.65
C ARG A 47 -2.64 -0.58 8.67
N PHE A 48 -2.97 0.47 7.91
CA PHE A 48 -2.04 1.18 7.05
C PHE A 48 -1.85 2.57 7.63
N SER A 49 -0.60 2.94 7.86
CA SER A 49 -0.23 4.22 8.48
C SER A 49 0.64 5.00 7.51
N ILE A 50 0.44 6.32 7.50
CA ILE A 50 1.13 7.25 6.61
C ILE A 50 1.72 8.37 7.46
N ALA A 51 3.00 8.67 7.24
CA ALA A 51 3.67 9.84 7.79
C ALA A 51 4.04 10.78 6.64
N LEU A 52 3.70 12.07 6.78
CA LEU A 52 4.06 13.14 5.85
C LEU A 52 4.86 14.20 6.61
N PRO A 53 5.80 14.90 5.95
CA PRO A 53 6.44 16.08 6.54
C PRO A 53 5.42 17.15 6.92
N GLU A 54 5.75 17.94 7.94
CA GLU A 54 5.00 19.17 8.27
C GLU A 54 5.16 20.22 7.15
N ALA A 55 4.20 21.14 7.06
CA ALA A 55 4.12 22.16 6.01
C ALA A 55 5.14 23.30 6.19
#